data_AF-A0A5N9DVV5-F1
#
_entry.id   AF-A0A5N9DVV5-F1
#
_cell.length_a   1.000
_cell.length_b   1.000
_cell.length_c   1.000
_cell.angle_alpha   90.00
_cell.angle_beta   90.00
_cell.angle_gamma   90.00
#
_symmetry.space_group_name_H-M   'P 1'
#
loop_
_entity.id
_entity.type
_entity.pdbx_description
1 polymer ?
#
loop_
_entity_poly.entity_id
_entity_poly.type
_entity_poly.pdbx_seq_one_letter_code
_entity_poly.pdbx_strand_id
1 'polypeptide(L)' 'MSGHSKWSTIKHQKGAADAKRGVLFTKISRELTIAVKNGGGADPDMNFHLR' A
#
# COMPACT_ATOMS: atom_id res chain seq x y z
N MET A 1 -33.42 16.68 9.50
CA MET A 1 -32.33 16.37 10.46
C MET A 1 -30.99 16.54 9.76
N SER A 2 -30.41 17.73 9.84
CA SER A 2 -29.07 18.05 9.33
C SER A 2 -28.13 18.07 10.53
N GLY A 3 -27.53 16.93 10.84
CA GLY A 3 -26.65 16.78 12.02
C GLY A 3 -25.47 15.83 11.78
N HIS A 4 -25.14 15.55 10.52
CA HIS A 4 -24.02 14.68 10.21
C HIS A 4 -22.74 15.51 10.15
N SER A 5 -21.91 15.35 11.17
CA SER A 5 -20.52 15.79 11.17
C SER A 5 -19.82 15.25 9.92
N LYS A 6 -19.70 16.09 8.89
CA LYS A 6 -18.96 15.80 7.65
C LYS A 6 -17.58 15.20 7.98
N TRP A 7 -16.96 15.71 9.04
CA TRP A 7 -15.69 15.22 9.54
C TRP A 7 -15.74 13.77 10.04
N SER A 8 -16.78 13.40 10.79
CA SER A 8 -16.95 12.02 11.27
C SER A 8 -17.02 11.03 10.10
N THR A 9 -17.81 11.35 9.09
CA THR A 9 -17.93 10.52 7.88
C THR A 9 -16.60 10.38 7.14
N ILE A 10 -15.87 11.50 6.95
CA ILE A 10 -14.54 11.48 6.31
C ILE A 10 -13.55 10.65 7.14
N LYS A 11 -13.55 10.78 8.48
CA LYS A 11 -12.67 10.03 9.37
C LYS A 11 -12.89 8.52 9.23
N HIS A 12 -14.15 8.08 9.23
CA HIS A 12 -14.47 6.66 9.10
C HIS A 12 -14.10 6.10 7.71
N GLN A 13 -14.43 6.83 6.65
CA GLN A 13 -14.09 6.43 5.28
C GLN A 13 -12.57 6.35 5.07
N LYS A 14 -11.84 7.37 5.54
CA LYS A 14 -10.38 7.41 5.46
C LYS A 14 -9.74 6.29 6.29
N GLY A 15 -10.21 6.06 7.52
CA GLY A 15 -9.69 4.98 8.36
C GLY A 15 -9.84 3.60 7.72
N ALA A 16 -10.99 3.31 7.11
CA ALA A 16 -11.21 2.06 6.40
C ALA A 16 -10.32 1.93 5.15
N ALA A 17 -10.12 3.02 4.40
CA ALA A 17 -9.23 3.03 3.24
C ALA A 17 -7.76 2.85 3.64
N ASP A 18 -7.32 3.52 4.70
CA ASP A 18 -5.95 3.46 5.19
C ASP A 18 -5.62 2.07 5.77
N ALA A 19 -6.56 1.43 6.47
CA ALA A 19 -6.40 0.05 6.93
C ALA A 19 -6.18 -0.94 5.76
N LYS A 20 -6.99 -0.83 4.70
CA LYS A 20 -6.83 -1.65 3.48
C LYS A 20 -5.48 -1.37 2.79
N ARG A 21 -5.10 -0.10 2.70
CA ARG A 21 -3.83 0.33 2.09
C ARG A 21 -2.63 -0.16 2.89
N GLY A 22 -2.71 -0.17 4.23
CA GLY A 22 -1.64 -0.69 5.10
C GLY A 22 -1.32 -2.15 4.81
N VAL A 23 -2.35 -3.01 4.69
CA VAL A 23 -2.16 -4.43 4.33
C VAL A 23 -1.51 -4.57 2.96
N LEU A 24 -1.92 -3.76 1.98
CA LEU A 24 -1.34 -3.79 0.64
C LEU A 24 0.14 -3.40 0.66
N PHE A 25 0.50 -2.33 1.38
CA PHE A 25 1.90 -1.91 1.50
C PHE A 25 2.78 -3.00 2.12
N THR A 26 2.30 -3.68 3.17
CA THR A 26 3.07 -4.78 3.78
C THR A 26 3.34 -5.89 2.77
N LYS A 27 2.36 -6.23 1.92
CA LYS A 27 2.55 -7.25 0.86
C LYS A 27 3.55 -6.79 -0.19
N ILE A 28 3.40 -5.57 -0.70
CA ILE A 28 4.30 -4.99 -1.71
C ILE A 28 5.73 -4.91 -1.17
N SER A 29 5.94 -4.47 0.06
CA SER A 29 7.29 -4.40 0.66
C SER A 29 7.95 -5.78 0.75
N ARG A 30 7.18 -6.82 1.10
CA ARG A 30 7.68 -8.20 1.13
C ARG A 30 8.05 -8.69 -0.27
N GLU A 31 7.19 -8.44 -1.26
CA GLU A 31 7.42 -8.82 -2.65
C GLU A 31 8.64 -8.12 -3.25
N LEU A 32 8.79 -6.81 -3.02
CA LEU A 32 9.98 -6.05 -3.43
C LEU A 32 11.25 -6.64 -2.85
N THR A 33 11.25 -6.99 -1.55
CA THR A 33 12.42 -7.59 -0.90
C THR A 33 12.81 -8.92 -1.53
N ILE A 34 11.81 -9.74 -1.87
CA ILE A 34 12.03 -11.04 -2.53
C ILE A 34 12.52 -10.83 -3.97
N ALA A 35 11.91 -9.91 -4.71
CA ALA A 35 12.29 -9.58 -6.08
C ALA A 35 13.75 -9.10 -6.16
N VAL A 36 14.17 -8.20 -5.27
CA VAL A 36 15.58 -7.75 -5.19
C VAL A 36 16.52 -8.91 -4.86
N LYS A 37 16.15 -9.77 -3.91
CA LYS A 37 16.98 -10.92 -3.50
C LYS A 37 17.15 -11.95 -4.62
N ASN A 38 16.08 -12.21 -5.37
CA ASN A 38 16.07 -13.24 -6.42
C ASN A 38 16.61 -12.72 -7.76
N GLY A 39 16.34 -11.46 -8.11
CA GLY A 39 16.72 -10.85 -9.38
C GLY A 39 18.12 -10.24 -9.40
N GLY A 40 18.94 -10.48 -8.38
CA GLY A 40 20.37 -10.15 -8.38
C GLY A 40 20.71 -8.67 -8.20
N GLY A 41 19.75 -7.81 -7.85
CA GLY A 41 19.99 -6.39 -7.67
C GLY A 41 18.73 -5.56 -7.47
N ALA A 42 18.94 -4.31 -7.04
CA ALA A 42 17.87 -3.33 -6.81
C ALA A 42 17.51 -2.49 -8.04
N ASP A 43 18.14 -2.77 -9.19
CA ASP A 43 17.91 -2.05 -10.44
C ASP A 43 16.63 -2.57 -11.14
N PRO A 44 15.56 -1.76 -11.26
CA PRO A 44 14.32 -2.17 -11.90
C PRO A 44 14.42 -2.40 -13.41
N ASP A 45 15.43 -1.84 -14.07
CA ASP A 45 15.64 -2.03 -15.51
C ASP A 45 16.30 -3.37 -15.83
N MET A 46 17.03 -3.92 -14.84
CA MET A 46 17.73 -5.20 -14.95
C MET A 46 16.97 -6.35 -14.26
N ASN A 47 15.99 -6.03 -13.40
CA ASN A 47 15.20 -6.99 -12.67
C ASN A 47 13.72 -6.90 -13.07
N PHE A 48 13.29 -7.77 -13.98
CA PHE A 48 11.91 -7.84 -14.48
C PHE A 48 10.85 -8.02 -13.39
N HIS A 49 11.22 -8.49 -12.19
CA HIS A 49 10.30 -8.63 -11.06
C HIS A 49 10.04 -7.33 -10.29
N LEU A 50 10.73 -6.23 -10.64
CA LEU A 50 10.56 -4.90 -10.03
C LEU A 50 9.75 -3.92 -10.91
N ARG A 51 9.35 -4.31 -12.11
CA ARG A 51 8.47 -3.56 -13.04
C ARG A 51 7.07 -4.15 -13.06
#